data_AF-A0A510E1Q4-F1
#
_entry.id   AF-A0A510E1Q4-F1
#
_cell.length_a   1.000
_cell.length_b   1.000
_cell.length_c   1.000
_cell.angle_alpha   90.00
_cell.angle_beta   90.00
_cell.angle_gamma   90.00
#
_symmetry.space_group_name_H-M   'P 1'
#
loop_
_entity.id
_entity.type
_entity.pdbx_description
1 polymer ?
#
loop_
_entity_poly.entity_id
_entity_poly.type
_entity_poly.pdbx_seq_one_letter_code
_entity_poly.pdbx_strand_id
1 'polypeptide(L)'
;MSAKAKLVILSLVVMLLFSWFVIFENNSGVTGTKHVTGTKHTNRIEAFAVYYGTVNQSVIGWLNNFSLVIIDPTQVNSTVLSQIHGEKIAYLDLGEFANMSLGPCSLSSNVTIGYDTQWNQSVVNVSSPAWEEYIECQVKYVMSMGFQGVMFDDVDVAEQYPGTEQGMISVIHWVREEYPNATIGVNRGFYVLHNISSFINFVLFEDYGTQVVSPNNISFNNFTQVKNLTAYVESYNVSVLAFGYAVHPHDAFYNEVKELAKEESVPSFVTNWNVTATWPQ
;
A
#
# COMPACT_ATOMS: atom_id res chain seq x y z
N MET A 1 7.32 -26.25 7.19
CA MET A 1 8.13 -25.36 8.06
C MET A 1 8.00 -23.96 7.48
N SER A 2 6.99 -23.19 7.91
CA SER A 2 6.71 -21.86 7.36
C SER A 2 7.69 -20.84 7.94
N ALA A 3 8.09 -19.88 7.11
CA ALA A 3 9.00 -18.82 7.47
C ALA A 3 8.31 -17.85 8.45
N LYS A 4 8.41 -18.22 9.72
CA LYS A 4 8.71 -17.37 10.89
C LYS A 4 7.79 -16.16 11.11
N ALA A 5 6.79 -16.39 11.97
CA ALA A 5 6.74 -15.62 13.19
C ALA A 5 8.04 -15.89 13.98
N LYS A 6 8.98 -14.93 14.03
CA LYS A 6 10.05 -14.90 15.05
C LYS A 6 10.82 -13.57 15.07
N LEU A 7 10.69 -12.94 16.24
CA LEU A 7 11.69 -12.18 17.00
C LEU A 7 11.65 -10.64 16.96
N VAL A 8 11.03 -10.14 18.03
CA VAL A 8 11.21 -8.83 18.69
C VAL A 8 12.69 -8.56 19.00
N ILE A 9 13.20 -7.40 18.60
CA ILE A 9 14.28 -6.69 19.32
C ILE A 9 13.95 -5.19 19.38
N LEU A 10 14.11 -4.65 20.58
CA LEU A 10 13.96 -3.27 21.01
C LEU A 10 15.10 -2.42 20.44
N SER A 11 14.79 -1.36 19.67
CA SER A 11 15.76 -0.32 19.31
C SER A 11 15.16 1.07 19.56
N LEU A 12 15.81 1.82 20.45
CA LEU A 12 15.52 3.20 20.79
C LEU A 12 15.93 4.17 19.66
N VAL A 13 15.04 5.12 19.37
CA VAL A 13 15.32 6.57 19.14
C VAL A 13 15.98 6.96 17.81
N VAL A 14 15.23 7.59 16.90
CA VAL A 14 15.09 9.03 16.60
C VAL A 14 14.26 9.12 15.31
N MET A 15 13.03 9.64 15.37
CA MET A 15 12.40 10.16 14.15
C MET A 15 13.20 11.38 13.71
N LEU A 16 13.98 11.24 12.64
CA LEU A 16 14.43 12.41 11.90
C LEU A 16 13.22 12.93 11.13
N LEU A 17 12.45 13.78 11.81
CA LEU A 17 11.49 14.69 11.19
C LEU A 17 12.27 15.63 10.26
N PHE A 18 12.50 15.20 9.03
CA PHE A 18 12.81 16.15 7.96
C PHE A 18 11.49 16.67 7.40
N SER A 19 10.92 17.66 8.10
CA SER A 19 9.89 18.53 7.54
C SER A 19 10.53 19.44 6.50
N TRP A 20 10.69 18.94 5.28
CA TRP A 20 10.93 19.83 4.15
C TRP A 20 9.60 20.48 3.75
N PHE A 21 9.52 21.79 4.00
CA PHE A 21 8.51 22.66 3.44
C PHE A 21 8.59 22.59 1.90
N VAL A 22 7.66 21.87 1.28
CA VAL A 22 7.43 22.04 -0.16
C VAL A 22 6.57 23.30 -0.31
N ILE A 23 7.22 24.42 -0.62
CA ILE A 23 6.55 25.62 -1.11
C ILE A 23 6.28 25.38 -2.60
N PHE A 24 5.04 25.04 -2.95
CA PHE A 24 4.59 25.05 -4.33
C PHE A 24 4.34 26.49 -4.77
N GLU A 25 5.25 27.07 -5.55
CA GLU A 25 4.97 28.27 -6.33
C GLU A 25 4.04 27.92 -7.50
N ASN A 26 2.85 28.50 -7.47
CA ASN A 26 1.80 28.32 -8.46
C ASN A 26 2.17 29.11 -9.73
N ASN A 27 2.72 28.45 -10.75
CA ASN A 27 2.97 29.07 -12.05
C ASN A 27 2.05 28.47 -13.10
N SER A 28 0.83 29.00 -13.16
CA SER A 28 -0.15 28.68 -14.20
C SER A 28 0.28 29.29 -15.53
N GLY A 29 0.77 28.45 -16.43
CA GLY A 29 0.98 28.81 -17.82
C GLY A 29 1.43 27.61 -18.64
N VAL A 30 0.49 26.95 -19.33
CA VAL A 30 0.60 26.56 -20.75
C VAL A 30 -0.72 25.90 -21.18
N THR A 31 -1.13 26.30 -22.37
CA THR A 31 -2.37 26.02 -23.07
C THR A 31 -2.44 24.63 -23.69
N GLY A 32 -3.57 23.96 -23.48
CA GLY A 32 -4.33 23.24 -24.51
C GLY A 32 -3.71 22.02 -25.18
N THR A 33 -4.10 20.83 -24.73
CA THR A 33 -4.25 19.64 -25.58
C THR A 33 -5.50 18.85 -25.17
N LYS A 34 -6.11 18.21 -26.17
CA LYS A 34 -7.46 17.63 -26.14
C LYS A 34 -7.58 16.52 -25.10
N HIS A 35 -8.55 16.66 -24.21
CA HIS A 35 -9.01 15.61 -23.31
C HIS A 35 -9.55 14.42 -24.12
N VAL A 36 -8.81 13.31 -24.10
CA VAL A 36 -9.40 11.99 -24.34
C VAL A 36 -10.22 11.68 -23.09
N THR A 37 -11.52 11.49 -23.27
CA THR A 37 -12.45 11.13 -22.19
C THR A 37 -12.16 9.70 -21.75
N GLY A 38 -11.29 9.54 -20.75
CA GLY A 38 -11.16 8.30 -20.01
C GLY A 38 -12.48 7.95 -19.33
N THR A 39 -12.88 6.70 -19.45
CA THR A 39 -14.07 6.13 -18.81
C THR A 39 -14.01 6.34 -17.30
N LYS A 40 -15.01 7.03 -16.74
CA LYS A 40 -15.24 7.10 -15.29
C LYS A 40 -15.51 5.70 -14.75
N HIS A 41 -14.48 4.97 -14.33
CA HIS A 41 -14.62 3.81 -13.45
C HIS A 41 -14.80 4.31 -12.02
N THR A 42 -15.98 4.86 -11.71
CA THR A 42 -16.34 5.20 -10.33
C THR A 42 -17.14 4.06 -9.72
N ASN A 43 -16.52 2.88 -9.59
CA ASN A 43 -16.94 1.97 -8.53
C ASN A 43 -16.30 2.52 -7.25
N ARG A 44 -17.09 3.24 -6.46
CA ARG A 44 -16.63 3.78 -5.18
C ARG A 44 -16.25 2.57 -4.31
N ILE A 45 -15.02 2.51 -3.82
CA ILE A 45 -14.61 1.49 -2.85
C ILE A 45 -15.31 1.86 -1.54
N GLU A 46 -16.43 1.20 -1.24
CA GLU A 46 -17.26 1.55 -0.08
C GLU A 46 -16.78 0.90 1.22
N ALA A 47 -16.23 -0.31 1.12
CA ALA A 47 -15.68 -1.05 2.26
C ALA A 47 -14.46 -1.88 1.81
N PHE A 48 -13.33 -1.68 2.48
CA PHE A 48 -12.11 -2.45 2.23
C PHE A 48 -11.54 -3.05 3.51
N ALA A 49 -10.71 -4.09 3.36
CA ALA A 49 -9.92 -4.67 4.44
C ALA A 49 -8.49 -4.94 4.02
N VAL A 50 -7.57 -4.89 4.99
CA VAL A 50 -6.17 -5.33 4.83
C VAL A 50 -5.92 -6.47 5.81
N TYR A 51 -5.34 -7.58 5.35
CA TYR A 51 -5.08 -8.74 6.19
C TYR A 51 -3.83 -9.50 5.78
N TYR A 52 -2.81 -9.54 6.65
CA TYR A 52 -1.54 -10.23 6.40
C TYR A 52 -1.37 -11.51 7.24
N GLY A 53 -2.39 -11.88 8.01
CA GLY A 53 -2.40 -13.10 8.81
C GLY A 53 -2.72 -14.37 8.01
N THR A 54 -2.67 -15.51 8.69
CA THR A 54 -3.10 -16.79 8.11
C THR A 54 -4.59 -16.79 7.78
N VAL A 55 -4.93 -17.08 6.51
CA VAL A 55 -6.33 -17.09 6.03
C VAL A 55 -6.96 -18.47 6.24
N ASN A 56 -7.84 -18.57 7.23
CA ASN A 56 -8.68 -19.75 7.50
C ASN A 56 -10.17 -19.46 7.18
N GLN A 57 -11.06 -20.44 7.37
CA GLN A 57 -12.47 -20.27 7.01
C GLN A 57 -13.18 -19.13 7.76
N SER A 58 -12.83 -18.89 9.03
CA SER A 58 -13.39 -17.79 9.80
C SER A 58 -12.95 -16.44 9.24
N VAL A 59 -11.67 -16.32 8.87
CA VAL A 59 -11.12 -15.13 8.20
C VAL A 59 -11.80 -14.91 6.84
N ILE A 60 -12.00 -15.96 6.04
CA ILE A 60 -12.73 -15.87 4.76
C ILE A 60 -14.15 -15.32 4.99
N GLY A 61 -14.87 -15.86 5.99
CA GLY A 61 -16.21 -15.37 6.34
C GLY A 61 -16.21 -13.90 6.74
N TRP A 62 -15.17 -13.44 7.43
CA TRP A 62 -15.00 -12.03 7.77
C TRP A 62 -14.63 -11.16 6.56
N LEU A 63 -13.68 -11.59 5.71
CA LEU A 63 -13.27 -10.91 4.47
C LEU A 63 -14.44 -10.72 3.49
N ASN A 64 -15.42 -11.62 3.49
CA ASN A 64 -16.61 -11.54 2.64
C ASN A 64 -17.60 -10.42 3.02
N ASN A 65 -17.32 -9.63 4.06
CA ASN A 65 -18.06 -8.40 4.37
C ASN A 65 -17.51 -7.16 3.63
N PHE A 66 -16.40 -7.30 2.90
CA PHE A 66 -15.72 -6.19 2.23
C PHE A 66 -15.80 -6.31 0.72
N SER A 67 -15.91 -5.16 0.05
CA SER A 67 -15.95 -5.09 -1.42
C SER A 67 -14.56 -5.22 -2.06
N LEU A 68 -13.51 -4.85 -1.32
CA LEU A 68 -12.11 -4.96 -1.72
C LEU A 68 -11.28 -5.48 -0.54
N VAL A 69 -10.35 -6.38 -0.80
CA VAL A 69 -9.46 -6.95 0.23
C VAL A 69 -8.03 -6.97 -0.25
N ILE A 70 -7.12 -6.44 0.57
CA ILE A 70 -5.67 -6.47 0.36
C ILE A 70 -5.10 -7.60 1.22
N ILE A 71 -4.46 -8.56 0.59
CA ILE A 71 -4.04 -9.82 1.24
C ILE A 71 -2.56 -10.07 0.94
N ASP A 72 -1.81 -10.56 1.93
CA ASP A 72 -0.50 -11.17 1.70
C ASP A 72 -0.66 -12.44 0.83
N PRO A 73 -0.20 -12.43 -0.43
CA PRO A 73 -0.39 -13.55 -1.35
C PRO A 73 0.27 -14.86 -0.87
N THR A 74 1.21 -14.82 0.08
CA THR A 74 1.82 -16.02 0.65
C THR A 74 0.90 -16.78 1.61
N GLN A 75 -0.19 -16.16 2.06
CA GLN A 75 -1.16 -16.75 3.00
C GLN A 75 -2.31 -17.48 2.31
N VAL A 76 -2.37 -17.46 0.97
CA VAL A 76 -3.49 -17.97 0.18
C VAL A 76 -3.04 -18.78 -1.04
N ASN A 77 -3.95 -19.57 -1.59
CA ASN A 77 -3.83 -20.20 -2.90
C ASN A 77 -5.12 -19.96 -3.69
N SER A 78 -5.17 -20.39 -4.96
CA SER A 78 -6.34 -20.19 -5.83
C SER A 78 -7.65 -20.74 -5.24
N THR A 79 -7.60 -21.87 -4.54
CA THR A 79 -8.77 -22.46 -3.86
C THR A 79 -9.28 -21.56 -2.73
N VAL A 80 -8.39 -21.02 -1.89
CA VAL A 80 -8.77 -20.07 -0.83
C VAL A 80 -9.28 -18.76 -1.42
N LEU A 81 -8.58 -18.20 -2.42
CA LEU A 81 -8.97 -16.96 -3.10
C LEU A 81 -10.35 -17.05 -3.76
N SER A 82 -10.72 -18.21 -4.29
CA SER A 82 -12.03 -18.41 -4.94
C SER A 82 -13.22 -18.32 -3.97
N GLN A 83 -12.98 -18.45 -2.66
CA GLN A 83 -14.01 -18.35 -1.62
C GLN A 83 -14.20 -16.91 -1.12
N ILE A 84 -13.34 -16.00 -1.54
CA ILE A 84 -13.40 -14.58 -1.18
C ILE A 84 -14.16 -13.84 -2.30
N HIS A 85 -15.27 -13.21 -1.94
CA HIS A 85 -16.22 -12.60 -2.88
C HIS A 85 -15.82 -11.19 -3.31
N GLY A 86 -15.20 -10.42 -2.42
CA GLY A 86 -14.70 -9.08 -2.72
C GLY A 86 -13.58 -9.11 -3.77
N GLU A 87 -13.22 -7.96 -4.30
CA GLU A 87 -12.08 -7.80 -5.19
C GLU A 87 -10.78 -8.04 -4.43
N LYS A 88 -9.94 -8.97 -4.91
CA LYS A 88 -8.71 -9.39 -4.22
C LYS A 88 -7.52 -8.65 -4.80
N ILE A 89 -6.81 -7.93 -3.95
CA ILE A 89 -5.59 -7.19 -4.27
C ILE A 89 -4.42 -7.85 -3.55
N ALA A 90 -3.37 -8.20 -4.30
CA ALA A 90 -2.17 -8.79 -3.72
C ALA A 90 -1.26 -7.68 -3.18
N TYR A 91 -0.87 -7.78 -1.93
CA TYR A 91 0.22 -6.99 -1.36
C TYR A 91 1.55 -7.44 -1.97
N LEU A 92 2.35 -6.50 -2.49
CA LEU A 92 3.72 -6.70 -2.96
C LEU A 92 4.58 -5.53 -2.50
N ASP A 93 5.76 -5.81 -1.98
CA ASP A 93 6.74 -4.79 -1.63
C ASP A 93 7.54 -4.41 -2.89
N LEU A 94 7.61 -3.10 -3.21
CA LEU A 94 8.31 -2.57 -4.38
C LEU A 94 9.64 -1.90 -4.04
N GLY A 95 9.75 -1.29 -2.87
CA GLY A 95 10.91 -0.49 -2.45
C GLY A 95 11.92 -1.27 -1.61
N GLU A 96 11.51 -2.38 -1.03
CA GLU A 96 12.33 -3.21 -0.16
C GLU A 96 12.22 -4.71 -0.50
N PHE A 97 13.20 -5.48 -0.03
CA PHE A 97 13.22 -6.92 -0.23
C PHE A 97 12.58 -7.67 0.94
N ALA A 98 11.25 -7.78 0.91
CA ALA A 98 10.46 -8.59 1.84
C ALA A 98 10.71 -10.12 1.75
N ASN A 99 11.48 -10.59 0.76
CA ASN A 99 11.81 -12.01 0.53
C ASN A 99 10.56 -12.92 0.51
N MET A 100 9.49 -12.46 -0.14
CA MET A 100 8.23 -13.17 -0.28
C MET A 100 8.41 -14.42 -1.16
N SER A 101 8.04 -15.59 -0.65
CA SER A 101 8.09 -16.85 -1.39
C SER A 101 6.87 -16.97 -2.31
N LEU A 102 6.95 -16.36 -3.50
CA LEU A 102 5.88 -16.33 -4.50
C LEU A 102 6.30 -17.07 -5.78
N GLY A 103 5.67 -18.23 -5.99
CA GLY A 103 5.84 -19.00 -7.22
C GLY A 103 7.30 -19.37 -7.52
N PRO A 104 7.72 -19.37 -8.80
CA PRO A 104 9.10 -19.62 -9.20
C PRO A 104 9.95 -18.34 -9.22
N CYS A 105 9.48 -17.22 -8.65
CA CYS A 105 10.15 -15.93 -8.77
C CYS A 105 11.38 -15.87 -7.87
N SER A 106 12.51 -15.53 -8.47
CA SER A 106 13.79 -15.44 -7.77
C SER A 106 14.59 -14.26 -8.28
N LEU A 107 15.19 -13.51 -7.35
CA LEU A 107 16.07 -12.41 -7.67
C LEU A 107 17.40 -12.93 -8.25
N SER A 108 17.78 -12.45 -9.43
CA SER A 108 18.94 -12.95 -10.19
C SER A 108 20.28 -12.33 -9.75
N SER A 109 20.25 -11.21 -9.04
CA SER A 109 21.46 -10.49 -8.58
C SER A 109 21.18 -9.67 -7.33
N ASN A 110 22.22 -9.28 -6.58
CA ASN A 110 22.02 -8.39 -5.43
C ASN A 110 21.74 -6.95 -5.92
N VAL A 111 20.59 -6.40 -5.51
CA VAL A 111 20.16 -5.04 -5.85
C VAL A 111 20.07 -4.12 -4.62
N THR A 112 20.58 -4.56 -3.47
CA THR A 112 20.52 -3.81 -2.20
C THR A 112 21.32 -2.51 -2.28
N ILE A 113 20.70 -1.40 -1.89
CA ILE A 113 21.32 -0.06 -1.80
C ILE A 113 21.23 0.56 -0.41
N GLY A 114 20.43 -0.01 0.47
CA GLY A 114 20.23 0.47 1.82
C GLY A 114 19.67 -0.60 2.74
N TYR A 115 19.34 -0.21 3.96
CA TYR A 115 18.77 -1.11 4.95
C TYR A 115 17.82 -0.35 5.85
N ASP A 116 16.57 -0.83 5.93
CA ASP A 116 15.65 -0.36 6.94
C ASP A 116 15.81 -1.17 8.23
N THR A 117 16.24 -0.47 9.27
CA THR A 117 16.39 -1.05 10.61
C THR A 117 15.06 -1.25 11.33
N GLN A 118 14.01 -0.53 10.95
CA GLN A 118 12.70 -0.66 11.56
C GLN A 118 12.06 -2.00 11.20
N TRP A 119 12.05 -2.34 9.91
CA TRP A 119 11.47 -3.60 9.42
C TRP A 119 12.49 -4.72 9.18
N ASN A 120 13.78 -4.44 9.37
CA ASN A 120 14.86 -5.40 9.18
C ASN A 120 14.86 -5.94 7.72
N GLN A 121 14.71 -5.01 6.78
CA GLN A 121 14.58 -5.25 5.34
C GLN A 121 15.65 -4.50 4.56
N SER A 122 16.00 -5.04 3.39
CA SER A 122 16.98 -4.42 2.49
C SER A 122 16.26 -3.48 1.55
N VAL A 123 16.65 -2.20 1.54
CA VAL A 123 16.20 -1.23 0.53
C VAL A 123 16.88 -1.55 -0.79
N VAL A 124 16.14 -1.56 -1.89
CA VAL A 124 16.62 -2.02 -3.19
C VAL A 124 16.67 -0.91 -4.24
N ASN A 125 17.57 -1.07 -5.22
CA ASN A 125 17.56 -0.27 -6.44
C ASN A 125 16.41 -0.73 -7.33
N VAL A 126 15.25 -0.07 -7.22
CA VAL A 126 14.06 -0.42 -8.00
C VAL A 126 14.30 -0.30 -9.51
N SER A 127 15.20 0.60 -9.93
CA SER A 127 15.59 0.79 -11.33
C SER A 127 16.56 -0.28 -11.86
N SER A 128 16.82 -1.33 -11.08
CA SER A 128 17.60 -2.48 -11.53
C SER A 128 16.74 -3.41 -12.39
N PRO A 129 17.19 -3.81 -13.60
CA PRO A 129 16.46 -4.79 -14.41
C PRO A 129 16.20 -6.11 -13.66
N ALA A 130 17.13 -6.53 -12.79
CA ALA A 130 16.94 -7.74 -11.99
C ALA A 130 15.80 -7.61 -10.97
N TRP A 131 15.56 -6.40 -10.45
CA TRP A 131 14.45 -6.11 -9.55
C TRP A 131 13.13 -6.01 -10.32
N GLU A 132 13.12 -5.28 -11.44
CA GLU A 132 11.94 -5.16 -12.31
C GLU A 132 11.47 -6.55 -12.77
N GLU A 133 12.35 -7.40 -13.30
CA GLU A 133 12.04 -8.78 -13.70
C GLU A 133 11.48 -9.63 -12.54
N TYR A 134 12.01 -9.43 -11.33
CA TYR A 134 11.55 -10.12 -10.13
C TYR A 134 10.11 -9.70 -9.76
N ILE A 135 9.82 -8.39 -9.73
CA ILE A 135 8.48 -7.88 -9.44
C ILE A 135 7.49 -8.25 -10.55
N GLU A 136 7.87 -8.15 -11.82
CA GLU A 136 7.03 -8.59 -12.94
C GLU A 136 6.64 -10.06 -12.81
N CYS A 137 7.59 -10.92 -12.41
CA CYS A 137 7.31 -12.33 -12.14
C CYS A 137 6.28 -12.48 -11.02
N GLN A 138 6.45 -11.75 -9.92
CA GLN A 138 5.51 -11.80 -8.79
C GLN A 138 4.11 -11.34 -9.20
N VAL A 139 4.00 -10.24 -9.93
CA VAL A 139 2.71 -9.75 -10.48
C VAL A 139 2.08 -10.82 -11.37
N LYS A 140 2.80 -11.37 -12.35
CA LYS A 140 2.30 -12.46 -13.22
C LYS A 140 1.81 -13.65 -12.40
N TYR A 141 2.55 -14.03 -11.37
CA TYR A 141 2.19 -15.14 -10.51
C TYR A 141 0.90 -14.87 -9.73
N VAL A 142 0.77 -13.75 -9.03
CA VAL A 142 -0.44 -13.45 -8.23
C VAL A 142 -1.67 -13.25 -9.13
N MET A 143 -1.51 -12.64 -10.31
CA MET A 143 -2.61 -12.55 -11.28
C MET A 143 -3.06 -13.94 -11.73
N SER A 144 -2.13 -14.88 -11.95
CA SER A 144 -2.46 -16.28 -12.29
C SER A 144 -3.15 -17.06 -11.15
N MET A 145 -2.95 -16.65 -9.89
CA MET A 145 -3.64 -17.24 -8.74
C MET A 145 -5.12 -16.82 -8.65
N GLY A 146 -5.51 -15.76 -9.36
CA GLY A 146 -6.87 -15.22 -9.36
C GLY A 146 -7.05 -13.95 -8.52
N PHE A 147 -5.96 -13.22 -8.23
CA PHE A 147 -6.07 -11.82 -7.80
C PHE A 147 -6.60 -10.95 -8.95
N GLN A 148 -7.30 -9.86 -8.62
CA GLN A 148 -7.81 -8.87 -9.58
C GLN A 148 -6.93 -7.61 -9.66
N GLY A 149 -5.88 -7.55 -8.86
CA GLY A 149 -5.05 -6.37 -8.73
C GLY A 149 -3.87 -6.56 -7.80
N VAL A 150 -3.05 -5.52 -7.71
CA VAL A 150 -1.87 -5.46 -6.84
C VAL A 150 -1.84 -4.13 -6.09
N MET A 151 -1.24 -4.13 -4.91
CA MET A 151 -0.87 -2.93 -4.18
C MET A 151 0.63 -2.99 -3.90
N PHE A 152 1.34 -1.92 -4.26
CA PHE A 152 2.77 -1.80 -4.03
C PHE A 152 3.07 -1.05 -2.72
N ASP A 153 3.89 -1.65 -1.87
CA ASP A 153 4.40 -1.03 -0.64
C ASP A 153 5.77 -0.38 -0.85
N ASP A 154 6.20 0.42 0.12
CA ASP A 154 7.51 1.09 0.18
C ASP A 154 7.84 1.96 -1.05
N VAL A 155 6.80 2.53 -1.67
CA VAL A 155 6.94 3.46 -2.81
C VAL A 155 7.56 4.80 -2.38
N ASP A 156 7.46 5.15 -1.10
CA ASP A 156 8.08 6.32 -0.48
C ASP A 156 9.60 6.18 -0.28
N VAL A 157 10.20 4.99 -0.51
CA VAL A 157 11.66 4.84 -0.63
C VAL A 157 12.25 5.81 -1.67
N ALA A 158 11.49 6.19 -2.69
CA ALA A 158 11.89 7.20 -3.67
C ALA A 158 12.23 8.57 -3.06
N GLU A 159 11.64 8.92 -1.92
CA GLU A 159 11.93 10.16 -1.19
C GLU A 159 13.33 10.15 -0.57
N GLN A 160 13.77 8.96 -0.14
CA GLN A 160 15.03 8.77 0.59
C GLN A 160 16.19 8.35 -0.31
N TYR A 161 15.89 7.67 -1.43
CA TYR A 161 16.88 7.15 -2.37
C TYR A 161 16.59 7.65 -3.79
N PRO A 162 17.06 8.87 -4.13
CA PRO A 162 16.87 9.44 -5.47
C PRO A 162 17.34 8.51 -6.58
N GLY A 163 16.56 8.41 -7.65
CA GLY A 163 16.85 7.53 -8.79
C GLY A 163 16.21 6.14 -8.71
N THR A 164 15.54 5.79 -7.60
CA THR A 164 14.64 4.62 -7.54
C THR A 164 13.26 4.91 -8.14
N GLU A 165 12.85 6.19 -8.17
CA GLU A 165 11.56 6.66 -8.69
C GLU A 165 11.23 6.16 -10.10
N GLN A 166 12.22 6.12 -11.00
CA GLN A 166 12.01 5.73 -12.39
C GLN A 166 11.69 4.24 -12.52
N GLY A 167 12.35 3.38 -11.74
CA GLY A 167 12.00 1.97 -11.66
C GLY A 167 10.60 1.76 -11.10
N MET A 168 10.23 2.50 -10.04
CA MET A 168 8.88 2.41 -9.47
C MET A 168 7.80 2.82 -10.48
N ILE A 169 8.00 3.94 -11.17
CA ILE A 169 7.09 4.42 -12.22
C ILE A 169 7.01 3.40 -13.35
N SER A 170 8.15 2.82 -13.77
CA SER A 170 8.23 1.86 -14.87
C SER A 170 7.47 0.58 -14.55
N VAL A 171 7.64 0.02 -13.35
CA VAL A 171 6.90 -1.17 -12.90
C VAL A 171 5.41 -0.89 -12.84
N ILE A 172 4.98 0.22 -12.21
CA ILE A 172 3.56 0.55 -12.07
C ILE A 172 2.90 0.78 -13.44
N HIS A 173 3.58 1.50 -14.34
CA HIS A 173 3.15 1.68 -15.72
C HIS A 173 3.03 0.35 -16.45
N TRP A 174 4.04 -0.52 -16.33
CA TRP A 174 4.03 -1.85 -16.94
C TRP A 174 2.84 -2.70 -16.47
N VAL A 175 2.50 -2.70 -15.17
CA VAL A 175 1.32 -3.43 -14.68
C VAL A 175 0.04 -2.91 -15.32
N ARG A 176 -0.11 -1.58 -15.48
CA ARG A 176 -1.28 -0.99 -16.13
C ARG A 176 -1.38 -1.41 -17.60
N GLU A 177 -0.27 -1.43 -18.32
CA GLU A 177 -0.25 -1.83 -19.74
C GLU A 177 -0.54 -3.33 -19.92
N GLU A 178 0.08 -4.19 -19.12
CA GLU A 178 -0.07 -5.65 -19.19
C GLU A 178 -1.45 -6.12 -18.67
N TYR A 179 -1.99 -5.44 -17.64
CA TYR A 179 -3.27 -5.74 -17.03
C TYR A 179 -4.19 -4.50 -17.00
N PRO A 180 -4.77 -4.08 -18.14
CA PRO A 180 -5.55 -2.83 -18.22
C PRO A 180 -6.74 -2.75 -17.27
N ASN A 181 -7.32 -3.88 -16.93
CA ASN A 181 -8.47 -3.99 -16.02
C ASN A 181 -8.08 -4.25 -14.56
N ALA A 182 -6.79 -4.39 -14.23
CA ALA A 182 -6.37 -4.61 -12.86
C ALA A 182 -6.60 -3.37 -12.01
N THR A 183 -6.98 -3.60 -10.76
CA THR A 183 -6.95 -2.55 -9.74
C THR A 183 -5.54 -2.43 -9.20
N ILE A 184 -4.94 -1.25 -9.33
CA ILE A 184 -3.56 -0.98 -8.91
C ILE A 184 -3.60 0.02 -7.76
N GLY A 185 -3.00 -0.34 -6.64
CA GLY A 185 -2.82 0.53 -5.49
C GLY A 185 -1.36 0.78 -5.16
N VAL A 186 -1.11 1.81 -4.37
CA VAL A 186 0.17 2.01 -3.67
C VAL A 186 -0.10 2.31 -2.21
N ASN A 187 0.77 1.86 -1.31
CA ASN A 187 0.83 2.39 0.06
C ASN A 187 1.65 3.68 0.02
N ARG A 188 1.05 4.80 0.46
CA ARG A 188 1.66 6.15 0.41
C ARG A 188 2.15 6.53 -1.01
N GLY A 189 3.46 6.70 -1.20
CA GLY A 189 4.06 7.12 -2.48
C GLY A 189 3.74 8.55 -2.90
N PHE A 190 3.46 9.46 -1.96
CA PHE A 190 2.99 10.82 -2.26
C PHE A 190 3.95 11.61 -3.16
N TYR A 191 5.26 11.41 -3.00
CA TYR A 191 6.29 12.04 -3.81
C TYR A 191 6.17 11.73 -5.32
N VAL A 192 5.96 10.47 -5.67
CA VAL A 192 5.85 10.02 -7.07
C VAL A 192 4.40 10.05 -7.60
N LEU A 193 3.43 10.41 -6.76
CA LEU A 193 2.00 10.34 -7.10
C LEU A 193 1.66 11.08 -8.40
N HIS A 194 2.26 12.24 -8.63
CA HIS A 194 2.06 13.03 -9.84
C HIS A 194 2.47 12.29 -11.12
N ASN A 195 3.43 11.36 -11.04
CA ASN A 195 3.88 10.54 -12.16
C ASN A 195 3.01 9.29 -12.37
N ILE A 196 2.46 8.72 -11.29
CA ILE A 196 1.78 7.42 -11.33
C ILE A 196 0.25 7.50 -11.28
N SER A 197 -0.31 8.67 -10.99
CA SER A 197 -1.75 8.86 -10.79
C SER A 197 -2.63 8.36 -11.93
N SER A 198 -2.18 8.44 -13.19
CA SER A 198 -2.92 7.92 -14.33
C SER A 198 -2.91 6.39 -14.44
N PHE A 199 -2.08 5.71 -13.67
CA PHE A 199 -1.90 4.25 -13.71
C PHE A 199 -2.50 3.54 -12.51
N ILE A 200 -2.82 4.25 -11.42
CA ILE A 200 -3.34 3.67 -10.18
C ILE A 200 -4.82 4.00 -9.94
N ASN A 201 -5.46 3.20 -9.12
CA ASN A 201 -6.86 3.35 -8.73
C ASN A 201 -7.01 3.93 -7.31
N PHE A 202 -6.08 3.60 -6.41
CA PHE A 202 -6.13 4.05 -5.03
C PHE A 202 -4.75 4.24 -4.40
N VAL A 203 -4.70 5.06 -3.37
CA VAL A 203 -3.62 5.12 -2.38
C VAL A 203 -4.14 4.55 -1.08
N LEU A 204 -3.51 3.49 -0.57
CA LEU A 204 -3.64 3.10 0.83
C LEU A 204 -2.85 4.13 1.62
N PHE A 205 -3.54 5.03 2.32
CA PHE A 205 -2.89 6.06 3.09
C PHE A 205 -2.67 5.53 4.51
N GLU A 206 -1.48 5.00 4.74
CA GLU A 206 -0.90 4.76 6.05
C GLU A 206 0.06 5.92 6.38
N ASP A 207 0.24 6.41 7.60
CA ASP A 207 -0.43 6.17 8.88
C ASP A 207 -1.60 7.18 9.03
N TYR A 208 -2.83 6.77 8.71
CA TYR A 208 -3.97 7.69 8.67
C TYR A 208 -4.42 8.13 10.06
N GLY A 209 -3.84 9.22 10.57
CA GLY A 209 -4.14 9.76 11.90
C GLY A 209 -3.49 8.98 13.06
N THR A 210 -3.14 7.70 12.88
CA THR A 210 -2.44 6.91 13.90
C THR A 210 -1.34 6.05 13.30
N GLN A 211 -0.21 5.97 14.00
CA GLN A 211 1.00 5.28 13.55
C GLN A 211 1.51 4.27 14.58
N VAL A 212 2.18 3.22 14.11
CA VAL A 212 2.88 2.25 14.97
C VAL A 212 4.24 2.80 15.36
N VAL A 213 4.47 3.01 16.66
CA VAL A 213 5.79 3.39 17.19
C VAL A 213 6.63 2.15 17.53
N SER A 214 5.97 1.12 18.06
CA SER A 214 6.54 -0.19 18.32
C SER A 214 5.40 -1.22 18.48
N PRO A 215 5.69 -2.54 18.58
CA PRO A 215 4.63 -3.54 18.74
C PRO A 215 3.67 -3.22 19.90
N ASN A 216 2.39 -3.03 19.57
CA ASN A 216 1.30 -2.61 20.47
C ASN A 216 1.44 -1.20 21.08
N ASN A 217 2.31 -0.35 20.55
CA ASN A 217 2.44 1.05 20.95
C ASN A 217 2.07 1.96 19.77
N ILE A 218 0.93 2.62 19.90
CA ILE A 218 0.33 3.47 18.86
C ILE A 218 0.40 4.93 19.32
N SER A 219 0.66 5.85 18.39
CA SER A 219 0.57 7.29 18.64
C SER A 219 -0.30 7.98 17.59
N PHE A 220 -0.83 9.16 17.93
CA PHE A 220 -1.48 10.03 16.95
C PHE A 220 -0.46 10.67 16.00
N ASN A 221 -0.88 10.90 14.77
CA ASN A 221 -0.14 11.61 13.73
C ASN A 221 -0.62 13.07 13.63
N ASN A 222 0.00 13.87 12.78
CA ASN A 222 -0.40 15.25 12.50
C ASN A 222 -1.65 15.27 11.61
N PHE A 223 -2.83 15.51 12.20
CA PHE A 223 -4.09 15.51 11.47
C PHE A 223 -4.16 16.56 10.36
N THR A 224 -3.55 17.74 10.55
CA THR A 224 -3.49 18.76 9.49
C THR A 224 -2.73 18.24 8.28
N GLN A 225 -1.63 17.53 8.51
CA GLN A 225 -0.86 16.92 7.41
C GLN A 225 -1.65 15.80 6.73
N VAL A 226 -2.34 14.95 7.49
CA VAL A 226 -3.20 13.89 6.95
C VAL A 226 -4.26 14.49 6.02
N LYS A 227 -5.01 15.51 6.47
CA LYS A 227 -6.03 16.19 5.64
C LYS A 227 -5.45 16.81 4.37
N ASN A 228 -4.29 17.46 4.48
CA ASN A 228 -3.62 18.05 3.32
C ASN A 228 -3.19 16.98 2.30
N LEU A 229 -2.67 15.84 2.77
CA LEU A 229 -2.26 14.73 1.91
C LEU A 229 -3.48 14.01 1.31
N THR A 230 -4.58 13.87 2.04
CA THR A 230 -5.86 13.36 1.51
C THR A 230 -6.32 14.22 0.34
N ALA A 231 -6.40 15.55 0.54
CA ALA A 231 -6.78 16.48 -0.52
C ALA A 231 -5.81 16.46 -1.72
N TYR A 232 -4.51 16.28 -1.47
CA TYR A 232 -3.51 16.14 -2.51
C TYR A 232 -3.75 14.89 -3.37
N VAL A 233 -4.04 13.74 -2.76
CA VAL A 233 -4.35 12.52 -3.52
C VAL A 233 -5.62 12.67 -4.33
N GLU A 234 -6.68 13.20 -3.72
CA GLU A 234 -7.97 13.42 -4.41
C GLU A 234 -7.84 14.39 -5.59
N SER A 235 -6.91 15.35 -5.53
CA SER A 235 -6.66 16.28 -6.65
C SER A 235 -6.23 15.58 -7.95
N TYR A 236 -5.73 14.35 -7.86
CA TYR A 236 -5.39 13.50 -9.01
C TYR A 236 -6.53 12.57 -9.46
N ASN A 237 -7.71 12.66 -8.85
CA ASN A 237 -8.83 11.71 -9.02
C ASN A 237 -8.47 10.26 -8.64
N VAL A 238 -7.54 10.07 -7.70
CA VAL A 238 -7.19 8.78 -7.13
C VAL A 238 -7.95 8.58 -5.81
N SER A 239 -8.46 7.37 -5.56
CA SER A 239 -9.20 7.10 -4.32
C SER A 239 -8.25 7.01 -3.12
N VAL A 240 -8.62 7.60 -1.99
CA VAL A 240 -7.90 7.42 -0.72
C VAL A 240 -8.56 6.31 0.09
N LEU A 241 -7.77 5.33 0.55
CA LEU A 241 -8.19 4.33 1.53
C LEU A 241 -7.48 4.63 2.86
N ALA A 242 -8.21 5.16 3.84
CA ALA A 242 -7.65 5.54 5.14
C ALA A 242 -7.30 4.31 5.97
N PHE A 243 -6.01 4.07 6.19
CA PHE A 243 -5.51 2.91 6.91
C PHE A 243 -4.81 3.33 8.19
N GLY A 244 -5.33 2.90 9.34
CA GLY A 244 -4.83 3.30 10.64
C GLY A 244 -4.73 2.16 11.64
N TYR A 245 -4.08 2.46 12.75
CA TYR A 245 -3.73 1.50 13.79
C TYR A 245 -4.40 1.82 15.12
N ALA A 246 -4.74 0.78 15.87
CA ALA A 246 -5.26 0.85 17.23
C ALA A 246 -4.77 -0.35 18.07
N VAL A 247 -4.96 -0.30 19.39
CA VAL A 247 -4.64 -1.41 20.28
C VAL A 247 -5.85 -2.34 20.41
N HIS A 248 -7.04 -1.76 20.49
CA HIS A 248 -8.31 -2.46 20.61
C HIS A 248 -9.38 -1.83 19.70
N PRO A 249 -10.39 -2.59 19.26
CA PRO A 249 -11.51 -1.99 18.55
C PRO A 249 -12.22 -0.99 19.47
N HIS A 250 -12.63 0.16 18.91
CA HIS A 250 -13.30 1.25 19.62
C HIS A 250 -12.49 1.95 20.73
N ASP A 251 -11.16 1.75 20.78
CA ASP A 251 -10.31 2.60 21.62
C ASP A 251 -10.19 4.03 21.03
N ALA A 252 -9.47 4.91 21.72
CA ALA A 252 -9.30 6.29 21.30
C ALA A 252 -8.62 6.42 19.92
N PHE A 253 -7.65 5.55 19.61
CA PHE A 253 -6.97 5.53 18.32
C PHE A 253 -7.94 5.11 17.22
N TYR A 254 -8.69 4.03 17.45
CA TYR A 254 -9.69 3.55 16.51
C TYR A 254 -10.72 4.64 16.20
N ASN A 255 -11.32 5.23 17.23
CA ASN A 255 -12.38 6.22 17.02
C ASN A 255 -11.86 7.45 16.29
N GLU A 256 -10.64 7.90 16.58
CA GLU A 256 -10.02 9.04 15.90
C GLU A 256 -9.85 8.79 14.40
N VAL A 257 -9.33 7.62 14.00
CA VAL A 257 -9.19 7.28 12.57
C VAL A 257 -10.55 7.25 11.89
N LYS A 258 -11.58 6.66 12.53
CA LYS A 258 -12.94 6.59 11.98
C LYS A 258 -13.57 7.98 11.84
N GLU A 259 -13.39 8.85 12.83
CA GLU A 259 -13.89 10.23 12.80
C GLU A 259 -13.18 11.05 11.73
N LEU A 260 -11.84 11.01 11.68
CA LEU A 260 -11.05 11.73 10.69
C LEU A 260 -11.38 11.28 9.25
N ALA A 261 -11.51 9.98 9.00
CA ALA A 261 -11.88 9.47 7.69
C ALA A 261 -13.32 9.86 7.30
N LYS A 262 -14.24 9.91 8.26
CA LYS A 262 -15.61 10.39 8.04
C LYS A 262 -15.64 11.87 7.70
N GLU A 263 -14.84 12.70 8.37
CA GLU A 263 -14.71 14.13 8.06
C GLU A 263 -14.23 14.35 6.63
N GLU A 264 -13.24 13.59 6.19
CA GLU A 264 -12.69 13.67 4.83
C GLU A 264 -13.51 12.86 3.80
N SER A 265 -14.60 12.21 4.22
CA SER A 265 -15.48 11.41 3.34
C SER A 265 -14.77 10.25 2.58
N VAL A 266 -13.75 9.66 3.21
CA VAL A 266 -12.98 8.52 2.67
C VAL A 266 -13.30 7.22 3.42
N PRO A 267 -13.26 6.05 2.76
CA PRO A 267 -13.39 4.78 3.46
C PRO A 267 -12.21 4.57 4.42
N SER A 268 -12.46 3.91 5.55
CA SER A 268 -11.44 3.62 6.56
C SER A 268 -11.42 2.18 7.01
N PHE A 269 -10.22 1.70 7.31
CA PHE A 269 -9.98 0.42 7.96
C PHE A 269 -8.96 0.60 9.09
N VAL A 270 -9.29 0.07 10.27
CA VAL A 270 -8.44 0.14 11.46
C VAL A 270 -8.10 -1.25 11.97
N THR A 271 -6.83 -1.50 12.25
CA THR A 271 -6.32 -2.80 12.70
C THR A 271 -5.27 -2.67 13.81
N ASN A 272 -4.82 -3.80 14.33
CA ASN A 272 -3.65 -3.89 15.20
C ASN A 272 -2.34 -3.80 14.38
N TRP A 273 -1.22 -3.55 15.08
CA TRP A 273 0.11 -3.30 14.48
C TRP A 273 0.64 -4.38 13.52
N ASN A 274 0.15 -5.62 13.60
CA ASN A 274 0.59 -6.71 12.73
C ASN A 274 -0.45 -7.08 11.66
N VAL A 275 -1.51 -6.28 11.49
CA VAL A 275 -2.49 -6.40 10.40
C VAL A 275 -3.17 -7.78 10.38
N THR A 276 -3.51 -8.31 11.57
CA THR A 276 -4.16 -9.63 11.72
C THR A 276 -5.48 -9.58 12.48
N ALA A 277 -5.94 -8.39 12.88
CA ALA A 277 -7.19 -8.22 13.58
C ALA A 277 -8.40 -8.39 12.63
N THR A 278 -9.42 -9.11 13.10
CA THR A 278 -10.73 -9.27 12.43
C THR A 278 -11.81 -8.48 13.16
N TRP A 279 -11.51 -7.20 13.42
CA TRP A 279 -12.40 -6.32 14.16
C TRP A 279 -13.61 -5.85 13.32
N PRO A 280 -14.71 -5.44 13.97
CA PRO A 280 -15.73 -4.61 13.34
C PRO A 280 -15.10 -3.33 12.78
N GLN A 281 -15.58 -2.89 11.61
CA GLN A 281 -15.10 -1.71 10.89
C GLN A 281 -16.21 -0.68 10.74
#